data_AF-A0A962HRY3-F1
#
_entry.id   AF-A0A962HRY3-F1
#
_cell.length_a   1.000
_cell.length_b   1.000
_cell.length_c   1.000
_cell.angle_alpha   90.00
_cell.angle_beta   90.00
_cell.angle_gamma   90.00
#
_symmetry.space_group_name_H-M   'P 1'
#
loop_
_entity.id
_entity.type
_entity.pdbx_description
1 polymer ?
#
loop_
_entity_poly.entity_id
_entity_poly.type
_entity_poly.pdbx_seq_one_letter_code
_entity_poly.pdbx_strand_id
1 'polypeptide(L)'
;MIAGLSSRSLLALVLLTAAAVGRAQPTPMVFTHLGVEDGLSQASVLDVLQDSAGFVWLATENGLNRYDGYDVRVYSRDRRQADGLSNDLIWAIAEDASQNLWLATEGGGVAVWDRSTDSFRKFRHDPADA
;
A
#
# COMPACT_ATOMS: atom_id res chain seq x y z
N MET A 1 14.32 -22.19 66.27
CA MET A 1 12.90 -22.13 65.88
C MET A 1 12.81 -21.37 64.57
N ILE A 2 12.71 -22.07 63.44
CA ILE A 2 12.51 -21.46 62.12
C ILE A 2 11.10 -21.87 61.70
N ALA A 3 10.19 -20.90 61.66
CA ALA A 3 8.79 -21.10 61.36
C ALA A 3 8.63 -21.59 59.91
N GLY A 4 8.00 -22.76 59.74
CA GLY A 4 7.73 -23.36 58.44
C GLY A 4 6.67 -22.56 57.69
N LEU A 5 7.05 -22.03 56.53
CA LEU A 5 6.07 -21.51 55.57
C LEU A 5 5.21 -22.67 55.05
N SER A 6 3.90 -22.50 55.08
CA SER A 6 2.94 -23.48 54.57
C SER A 6 3.04 -23.62 53.04
N SER A 7 2.83 -24.83 52.53
CA SER A 7 2.89 -25.17 51.09
C SER A 7 2.06 -24.24 50.18
N ARG A 8 0.95 -23.70 50.71
CA ARG A 8 0.10 -22.71 50.01
C ARG A 8 0.76 -21.34 49.81
N SER A 9 1.65 -20.95 50.72
CA SER A 9 2.38 -19.66 50.67
C SER A 9 3.53 -19.71 49.65
N LEU A 10 4.13 -20.88 49.44
CA LEU A 10 5.12 -21.13 48.38
C LEU A 10 4.50 -21.15 46.98
N LEU A 11 3.32 -21.76 46.83
CA LEU A 11 2.58 -21.79 45.55
C LEU A 11 2.14 -20.40 45.07
N ALA A 12 1.70 -19.53 45.99
CA ALA A 12 1.35 -18.15 45.66
C ALA A 12 2.56 -17.31 45.20
N LEU A 13 3.75 -17.54 45.77
CA LEU A 13 4.96 -16.82 45.40
C LEU A 13 5.51 -17.28 44.03
N VAL A 14 5.39 -18.57 43.70
CA VAL A 14 5.78 -19.12 42.37
C VAL A 14 4.85 -18.59 41.26
N LEU A 15 3.56 -18.44 41.54
CA LEU A 15 2.59 -17.89 40.57
C LEU A 15 2.77 -16.38 40.32
N LEU A 16 3.26 -15.61 41.30
CA LEU A 16 3.54 -14.17 41.14
C LEU A 16 4.81 -13.88 40.31
N THR A 17 5.80 -14.78 40.29
CA THR A 17 7.01 -14.61 39.46
C THR A 17 6.83 -15.04 38.01
N ALA A 18 5.83 -15.88 37.70
CA ALA A 18 5.58 -16.36 36.34
C ALA A 18 4.93 -15.31 35.42
N ALA A 19 4.33 -14.25 35.98
CA ALA A 19 3.65 -13.20 35.22
C ALA A 19 4.57 -12.04 34.77
N ALA A 20 5.80 -11.95 35.28
CA ALA A 20 6.62 -10.74 35.15
C ALA A 20 7.75 -10.81 34.11
N VAL A 21 7.83 -11.86 33.30
CA VAL A 21 8.81 -11.92 32.20
C VAL A 21 8.10 -12.21 30.88
N GLY A 22 7.20 -11.31 30.49
CA GLY A 22 6.81 -11.17 29.09
C GLY A 22 8.03 -10.68 28.31
N ARG A 23 8.82 -11.61 27.74
CA ARG A 23 9.86 -11.22 26.80
C ARG A 23 9.15 -10.72 25.55
N ALA A 24 9.24 -9.42 25.30
CA ALA A 24 9.01 -8.87 23.97
C ALA A 24 10.09 -9.45 23.06
N GLN A 25 9.81 -10.59 22.44
CA GLN A 25 10.70 -11.15 21.44
C GLN A 25 10.59 -10.23 20.22
N PRO A 26 11.69 -9.63 19.74
CA PRO A 26 11.63 -8.82 18.54
C PRO A 26 11.14 -9.71 17.42
N THR A 27 9.98 -9.37 16.86
CA THR A 27 9.43 -10.10 15.71
C THR A 27 10.44 -9.93 14.58
N PRO A 28 11.07 -11.01 14.09
CA PRO A 28 12.04 -10.87 13.02
C PRO A 28 11.33 -10.24 11.82
N MET A 29 11.93 -9.18 11.27
CA MET A 29 11.43 -8.59 10.03
C MET A 29 11.65 -9.59 8.91
N VAL A 30 10.56 -10.08 8.34
CA VAL A 30 10.57 -10.90 7.13
C VAL A 30 10.25 -9.98 5.97
N PHE A 31 11.10 -9.98 4.96
CA PHE A 31 10.88 -9.24 3.74
C PHE A 31 10.42 -10.19 2.65
N THR A 32 9.34 -9.81 1.98
CA THR A 32 8.86 -10.44 0.76
C THR A 32 9.13 -9.51 -0.40
N HIS A 33 9.48 -10.06 -1.55
CA HIS A 33 9.64 -9.29 -2.78
C HIS A 33 8.35 -9.38 -3.58
N LEU A 34 7.93 -8.26 -4.16
CA LEU A 34 6.89 -8.18 -5.17
C LEU A 34 7.55 -7.58 -6.42
N GLY A 35 7.74 -8.40 -7.45
CA GLY A 35 8.47 -8.04 -8.66
C GLY A 35 7.64 -8.16 -9.94
N VAL A 36 8.33 -8.06 -11.08
CA VAL A 36 7.71 -8.24 -12.40
C VAL A 36 7.21 -9.67 -12.59
N GLU A 37 7.93 -10.63 -12.01
CA GLU A 37 7.56 -12.05 -11.92
C GLU A 37 6.25 -12.29 -11.17
N ASP A 38 5.86 -11.37 -10.28
CA ASP A 38 4.62 -11.43 -9.50
C ASP A 38 3.50 -10.56 -10.11
N GLY A 39 3.74 -9.98 -11.29
CA GLY A 39 2.74 -9.24 -12.06
C GLY A 39 2.91 -7.73 -12.10
N LEU A 40 3.94 -7.16 -11.47
CA LEU A 40 4.25 -5.73 -11.66
C LEU A 40 4.59 -5.43 -13.13
N SER A 41 4.12 -4.29 -13.62
CA SER A 41 4.38 -3.87 -14.99
C SER A 41 5.82 -3.41 -15.25
N GLN A 42 6.52 -2.97 -14.21
CA GLN A 42 7.89 -2.45 -14.27
C GLN A 42 8.51 -2.52 -12.85
N ALA A 43 9.82 -2.75 -12.74
CA ALA A 43 10.50 -3.02 -11.46
C ALA A 43 10.87 -1.76 -10.63
N SER A 44 11.01 -0.62 -11.29
CA SER A 44 11.15 0.72 -10.71
C SER A 44 9.81 1.30 -10.31
N VAL A 45 9.58 1.35 -9.00
CA VAL A 45 8.45 2.03 -8.40
C VAL A 45 8.87 3.47 -8.06
N LEU A 46 8.11 4.44 -8.58
CA LEU A 46 8.37 5.88 -8.42
C LEU A 46 7.62 6.46 -7.22
N ASP A 47 6.44 5.93 -6.91
CA ASP A 47 5.64 6.33 -5.75
C ASP A 47 4.76 5.18 -5.26
N VAL A 48 4.41 5.19 -3.97
CA VAL A 48 3.60 4.18 -3.31
C VAL A 48 2.53 4.84 -2.45
N LEU A 49 1.28 4.45 -2.65
CA LEU A 49 0.15 4.92 -1.85
C LEU A 49 -0.71 3.73 -1.42
N GLN A 50 -1.03 3.63 -0.13
CA GLN A 50 -2.14 2.80 0.31
C GLN A 50 -3.41 3.66 0.35
N ASP A 51 -4.44 3.24 -0.38
CA ASP A 51 -5.71 3.96 -0.41
C ASP A 51 -6.58 3.66 0.82
N SER A 52 -7.65 4.43 0.98
CA SER A 52 -8.63 4.30 2.06
C SER A 52 -9.38 2.97 2.10
N ALA A 53 -9.36 2.18 1.01
CA ALA A 53 -9.94 0.84 0.95
C ALA A 53 -8.91 -0.26 1.27
N GLY A 54 -7.65 0.11 1.48
CA GLY A 54 -6.56 -0.79 1.85
C GLY A 54 -5.74 -1.32 0.68
N PHE A 55 -6.05 -0.97 -0.56
CA PHE A 55 -5.26 -1.37 -1.72
C PHE A 55 -3.95 -0.59 -1.77
N VAL A 56 -2.88 -1.26 -2.19
CA VAL A 56 -1.57 -0.61 -2.42
C VAL A 56 -1.45 -0.26 -3.90
N TRP A 57 -1.15 0.99 -4.18
CA TRP A 57 -0.94 1.54 -5.51
C TRP A 57 0.52 1.87 -5.72
N LEU A 58 1.07 1.41 -6.83
CA LEU A 58 2.48 1.57 -7.19
C LEU A 58 2.55 2.29 -8.54
N ALA A 59 3.05 3.53 -8.51
CA ALA A 59 3.33 4.28 -9.72
C ALA A 59 4.64 3.79 -10.32
N THR A 60 4.66 3.54 -11.63
CA THR A 60 5.84 3.05 -12.33
C THR A 60 6.07 3.82 -13.62
N GLU A 61 7.17 3.49 -14.31
CA GLU A 61 7.44 4.02 -15.64
C GLU A 61 6.52 3.46 -16.73
N ASN A 62 5.85 2.34 -16.46
CA ASN A 62 5.02 1.63 -17.43
C ASN A 62 3.67 1.21 -16.84
N GLY A 63 2.97 2.16 -16.24
CA GLY A 63 1.62 2.00 -15.75
C GLY A 63 1.47 2.12 -14.24
N LEU A 64 0.21 2.08 -13.81
CA LEU A 64 -0.21 2.05 -12.42
C LEU A 64 -0.51 0.61 -12.03
N ASN A 65 0.07 0.14 -10.93
CA ASN A 65 -0.18 -1.20 -10.41
C ASN A 65 -1.01 -1.08 -9.14
N ARG A 66 -2.11 -1.84 -9.05
CA ARG A 66 -2.91 -1.99 -7.83
C ARG A 66 -2.71 -3.39 -7.28
N TYR A 67 -2.22 -3.47 -6.05
CA TYR A 67 -2.01 -4.72 -5.33
C TYR A 67 -3.03 -4.85 -4.21
N ASP A 68 -3.70 -6.00 -4.14
CA ASP A 68 -4.74 -6.30 -3.14
C ASP A 68 -4.25 -7.19 -1.99
N GLY A 69 -2.97 -7.54 -1.97
CA GLY A 69 -2.38 -8.50 -1.03
C GLY A 69 -2.17 -9.89 -1.61
N TYR A 70 -2.74 -10.17 -2.79
CA TYR A 70 -2.61 -11.44 -3.50
C TYR A 70 -2.18 -11.23 -4.94
N ASP A 71 -2.94 -10.41 -5.68
CA ASP A 71 -2.78 -10.20 -7.11
C ASP A 71 -2.48 -8.74 -7.45
N VAL A 72 -1.75 -8.54 -8.55
CA VAL A 72 -1.49 -7.22 -9.14
C VAL A 72 -2.39 -6.99 -10.34
N ARG A 73 -3.11 -5.87 -10.34
CA ARG A 73 -3.80 -5.34 -11.51
C ARG A 73 -3.05 -4.17 -12.11
N VAL A 74 -2.75 -4.26 -13.40
CA VAL A 74 -2.03 -3.22 -14.15
C VAL A 74 -3.01 -2.34 -14.93
N TYR A 75 -2.84 -1.02 -14.81
CA TYR A 75 -3.49 -0.01 -15.64
C TYR A 75 -2.44 0.69 -16.49
N SER A 76 -2.64 0.73 -17.79
CA SER A 76 -1.75 1.39 -18.75
C SER A 76 -2.55 2.23 -19.74
N ARG A 77 -1.83 2.94 -20.60
CA ARG A 77 -2.37 3.62 -21.77
C ARG A 77 -2.83 2.58 -22.77
N ASP A 78 -4.12 2.27 -22.76
CA ASP A 78 -4.72 1.57 -23.88
C ASP A 78 -5.11 2.58 -24.97
N ARG A 79 -4.45 2.51 -26.14
CA ARG A 79 -4.76 3.36 -27.29
C ARG A 79 -6.14 3.08 -27.91
N ARG A 80 -6.79 1.97 -27.54
CA ARG A 80 -8.11 1.57 -28.03
C ARG A 80 -9.23 1.92 -27.06
N GLN A 81 -8.92 2.25 -25.81
CA GLN A 81 -9.88 2.63 -24.78
C GLN A 81 -9.69 4.09 -24.41
N ALA A 82 -10.69 4.92 -24.69
CA ALA A 82 -10.61 6.37 -24.49
C ALA A 82 -10.41 6.76 -23.01
N ASP A 83 -10.77 5.87 -22.11
CA ASP A 83 -10.79 5.99 -20.66
C ASP A 83 -9.60 5.36 -19.94
N GLY A 84 -8.58 4.85 -20.67
CA GLY A 84 -7.29 4.44 -20.10
C GLY A 84 -6.36 5.62 -19.76
N LEU A 85 -5.14 5.38 -19.29
CA LEU A 85 -4.19 6.47 -18.94
C LEU A 85 -3.77 7.32 -20.16
N SER A 86 -3.39 8.59 -19.92
CA SER A 86 -2.83 9.46 -20.98
C SER A 86 -1.34 9.22 -21.20
N ASN A 87 -0.62 8.83 -20.13
CA ASN A 87 0.76 8.34 -20.18
C ASN A 87 0.97 7.22 -19.15
N ASP A 88 1.88 6.31 -19.48
CA ASP A 88 2.25 5.15 -18.68
C ASP A 88 3.22 5.52 -17.57
N LEU A 89 4.06 6.54 -17.77
CA LEU A 89 4.96 7.05 -16.74
C LEU A 89 4.17 7.91 -15.75
N ILE A 90 4.10 7.45 -14.51
CA ILE A 90 3.39 8.10 -13.40
C ILE A 90 4.40 8.47 -12.32
N TRP A 91 4.44 9.75 -11.96
CA TRP A 91 5.39 10.27 -10.97
C TRP A 91 4.90 10.18 -9.54
N ALA A 92 3.61 10.41 -9.31
CA ALA A 92 3.05 10.53 -7.98
C ALA A 92 1.57 10.15 -7.96
N ILE A 93 1.12 9.68 -6.79
CA ILE A 93 -0.25 9.29 -6.50
C ILE A 93 -0.74 10.05 -5.26
N ALA A 94 -1.95 10.58 -5.30
CA ALA A 94 -2.61 11.14 -4.14
C ALA A 94 -4.08 10.71 -4.09
N GLU A 95 -4.61 10.44 -2.90
CA GLU A 95 -6.04 10.23 -2.69
C GLU A 95 -6.69 11.50 -2.15
N ASP A 96 -7.83 11.90 -2.72
CA ASP A 96 -8.62 13.01 -2.18
C ASP A 96 -9.64 12.56 -1.12
N ALA A 97 -10.31 13.51 -0.47
CA ALA A 97 -11.32 13.22 0.54
C ALA A 97 -12.57 12.49 -0.01
N SER A 98 -12.75 12.46 -1.33
CA SER A 98 -13.80 11.71 -2.02
C SER A 98 -13.32 10.32 -2.49
N GLN A 99 -12.12 9.90 -2.08
CA GLN A 99 -11.50 8.61 -2.41
C GLN A 99 -11.17 8.44 -3.90
N ASN A 100 -11.03 9.54 -4.65
CA ASN A 100 -10.49 9.47 -6.00
C ASN A 100 -8.98 9.47 -5.95
N LEU A 101 -8.36 8.75 -6.88
CA LEU A 101 -6.90 8.74 -7.02
C LEU A 101 -6.46 9.70 -8.12
N TRP A 102 -5.63 10.66 -7.73
CA TRP A 102 -4.99 11.65 -8.56
C TRP A 102 -3.59 11.18 -8.94
N LEU A 103 -3.29 11.24 -10.23
CA LEU A 103 -2.07 10.73 -10.82
C LEU A 103 -1.36 11.83 -11.59
N ALA A 104 -0.11 12.12 -11.23
CA ALA A 104 0.75 12.99 -12.00
C ALA A 104 1.42 12.18 -13.12
N THR A 105 1.08 12.46 -14.39
CA THR A 105 1.59 11.71 -15.54
C THR A 105 2.60 12.54 -16.35
N GLU A 106 3.65 11.90 -16.87
CA GLU A 106 4.70 12.59 -17.63
C GLU A 106 4.16 13.19 -18.93
N GLY A 107 4.16 14.52 -19.04
CA GLY A 107 3.63 15.25 -20.20
C GLY A 107 2.15 14.99 -20.54
N GLY A 108 1.47 14.12 -19.77
CA GLY A 108 0.10 13.68 -19.99
C GLY A 108 -0.92 14.50 -19.19
N GLY A 109 -0.43 15.34 -18.29
CA GLY A 109 -1.23 16.12 -17.34
C GLY A 109 -1.57 15.30 -16.09
N VAL A 110 -2.73 15.59 -15.52
CA VAL A 110 -3.26 14.88 -14.35
C VAL A 110 -4.33 13.90 -14.80
N ALA A 111 -4.26 12.66 -14.32
CA ALA A 111 -5.34 11.68 -14.47
C ALA A 111 -6.01 11.44 -13.13
N VAL A 112 -7.32 11.25 -13.13
CA VAL A 112 -8.10 10.90 -11.94
C VAL A 112 -8.78 9.57 -12.19
N TRP A 113 -8.43 8.57 -11.39
CA TRP A 113 -9.11 7.27 -11.40
C TRP A 113 -10.38 7.35 -10.56
N ASP A 114 -11.51 7.10 -11.21
CA ASP A 114 -12.81 6.98 -10.55
C ASP A 114 -13.03 5.51 -10.16
N ARG A 115 -13.10 5.27 -8.85
CA ARG A 115 -13.30 3.93 -8.29
C ARG A 115 -14.64 3.30 -8.71
N SER A 116 -15.68 4.11 -8.92
CA SER A 116 -17.04 3.63 -9.19
C SER A 116 -17.17 3.06 -10.60
N THR A 117 -16.44 3.63 -11.55
CA THR A 117 -16.46 3.23 -12.96
C THR A 117 -15.20 2.50 -13.41
N ASP A 118 -14.19 2.42 -12.54
CA ASP A 118 -12.88 1.82 -12.82
C ASP A 118 -12.21 2.42 -14.07
N SER A 119 -12.28 3.75 -14.20
CA SER A 119 -11.89 4.48 -15.40
C SER A 119 -11.16 5.79 -15.10
N PHE A 120 -10.47 6.36 -16.09
CA PHE A 120 -9.66 7.57 -15.90
C PHE A 120 -10.25 8.79 -16.59
N ARG A 121 -10.44 9.86 -15.81
CA ARG A 121 -10.67 11.21 -16.33
C ARG A 121 -9.34 11.95 -16.46
N LYS A 122 -9.14 12.67 -17.57
CA LYS A 122 -7.86 13.32 -17.90
C LYS A 122 -7.99 14.83 -17.88
N PHE A 123 -7.01 15.49 -17.31
CA PHE A 123 -6.89 16.94 -17.28
C PHE A 123 -5.56 17.33 -17.87
N ARG A 124 -5.60 18.12 -18.94
CA ARG A 124 -4.42 18.69 -19.58
C ARG A 124 -4.50 20.20 -19.49
N HIS A 125 -3.34 20.83 -19.44
CA HIS A 125 -3.27 22.28 -19.59
C HIS A 125 -3.78 22.66 -20.99
N ASP A 126 -4.76 23.55 -21.04
CA ASP A 126 -5.14 24.25 -22.25
C ASP A 126 -4.32 25.55 -22.35
N PRO A 127 -3.47 25.73 -23.38
CA PRO A 127 -2.73 26.96 -23.59
C PRO A 127 -3.61 28.21 -23.72
N ALA A 128 -4.90 28.08 -24.04
CA ALA A 128 -5.84 29.19 -24.14
C ALA A 128 -6.40 29.68 -22.79
N ASP A 129 -6.21 28.91 -21.71
CA ASP A 129 -6.69 29.24 -20.36
C ASP A 129 -5.69 30.07 -19.53
N ALA A 130 -4.63 30.60 -20.15
CA ALA A 130 -3.53 31.32 -19.50
C ALA A 130 -3.70 32.86 -19.47
#